data_AF-A0A0P9U2K7-F1
#
_entry.id   AF-A0A0P9U2K7-F1
#
_cell.length_a   1.000
_cell.length_b   1.000
_cell.length_c   1.000
_cell.angle_alpha   90.00
_cell.angle_beta   90.00
_cell.angle_gamma   90.00
#
_symmetry.space_group_name_H-M   'P 1'
#
loop_
_entity.id
_entity.type
_entity.pdbx_description
1 polymer ?
#
loop_
_entity_poly.entity_id
_entity_poly.type
_entity_poly.pdbx_seq_one_letter_code
_entity_poly.pdbx_strand_id
1 'polypeptide(L)'
;MRVFIAEKPALGQVIAEALGTVIRKDGYFECGSKDIVTWCVGHLLELAPPEVHNPDYKNWVQADLPLKLRPAKYQPIARTKDQLSIVQQLIGRASEIVHAGDPDDEGQLLVDEVLVHFGNTAPVKRILINDMNANAARKALDSLRDNTEFYGLFQKALARSIGDQLYGFNMTRACTLAGRAKGVKSVLSVGRVQTPILGLIVNRYLANRSHASAFYYTVAASLAVGGSRPQARLVVAADAPIDDKNRIIDEAYATQVADACRMKPADVIEARVEEKQTA
;
A
#
# COMPACT_ATOMS: atom_id res chain seq x y z
N MET A 1 13.49 2.79 -35.42
CA MET A 1 13.19 1.56 -34.66
C MET A 1 12.40 1.96 -33.43
N ARG A 2 11.23 1.37 -33.21
CA ARG A 2 10.39 1.68 -32.06
C ARG A 2 10.61 0.65 -30.95
N VAL A 3 10.82 1.10 -29.72
CA VAL A 3 11.19 0.25 -28.59
C VAL A 3 10.12 0.30 -27.52
N PHE A 4 9.51 -0.85 -27.23
CA PHE A 4 8.59 -1.03 -26.11
C PHE A 4 9.38 -1.42 -24.88
N ILE A 5 9.15 -0.73 -23.75
CA ILE A 5 9.78 -1.04 -22.47
C ILE A 5 8.67 -1.42 -21.48
N ALA A 6 8.53 -2.72 -21.23
CA ALA A 6 7.58 -3.26 -20.27
C ALA A 6 8.16 -3.32 -18.84
N GLU A 7 7.32 -3.47 -17.83
CA GLU A 7 7.79 -3.64 -16.43
C GLU A 7 8.50 -4.98 -16.18
N LYS A 8 8.04 -6.03 -16.88
CA LYS A 8 8.41 -7.42 -16.61
C LYS A 8 8.38 -8.28 -17.89
N PRO A 9 9.14 -9.39 -17.94
CA PRO A 9 9.23 -10.24 -19.13
C PRO A 9 7.87 -10.75 -19.63
N ALA A 10 6.96 -11.08 -18.71
CA ALA A 10 5.63 -11.60 -19.07
C ALA A 10 4.81 -10.59 -19.88
N LEU A 11 4.86 -9.30 -19.51
CA LEU A 11 4.17 -8.26 -20.25
C LEU A 11 4.87 -7.98 -21.59
N GLY A 12 6.20 -8.03 -21.61
CA GLY A 12 6.98 -7.95 -22.85
C GLY A 12 6.60 -9.06 -23.85
N GLN A 13 6.38 -10.29 -23.39
CA GLN A 13 5.91 -11.39 -24.22
C GLN A 13 4.54 -11.12 -24.83
N VAL A 14 3.57 -10.64 -24.03
CA VAL A 14 2.21 -10.30 -24.50
C VAL A 14 2.25 -9.21 -25.58
N ILE A 15 3.09 -8.19 -25.40
CA ILE A 15 3.27 -7.12 -26.39
C ILE A 15 3.91 -7.66 -27.66
N ALA A 16 4.94 -8.51 -27.54
CA ALA A 16 5.61 -9.10 -28.69
C ALA A 16 4.64 -9.94 -29.54
N GLU A 17 3.79 -10.75 -28.91
CA GLU A 17 2.73 -11.53 -29.58
C GLU A 17 1.66 -10.65 -30.23
N ALA A 18 1.33 -9.50 -29.63
CA ALA A 18 0.41 -8.54 -30.22
C ALA A 18 0.97 -7.93 -31.52
N LEU A 19 2.30 -7.69 -31.57
CA LEU A 19 3.02 -7.08 -32.70
C LEU A 19 3.30 -8.05 -33.87
N GLY A 20 3.18 -9.37 -33.67
CA GLY A 20 3.26 -10.36 -34.74
C GLY A 20 4.41 -11.35 -34.59
N THR A 21 5.27 -11.47 -35.61
CA THR A 21 6.39 -12.42 -35.60
C THR A 21 7.41 -12.06 -34.54
N VAL A 22 7.68 -13.00 -33.62
CA VAL A 22 8.58 -12.81 -32.48
C VAL A 22 9.88 -13.58 -32.70
N ILE A 23 11.01 -12.86 -32.65
CA ILE A 23 12.35 -13.44 -32.60
C ILE A 23 12.94 -13.14 -31.22
N ARG A 24 13.21 -14.18 -30.45
CA ARG A 24 13.79 -14.05 -29.11
C ARG A 24 15.28 -13.75 -29.17
N LYS A 25 15.69 -12.73 -28.43
CA LYS A 25 17.09 -12.38 -28.15
C LYS A 25 17.31 -12.40 -26.64
N ASP A 26 18.53 -12.10 -26.23
CA ASP A 26 18.85 -11.95 -24.81
C ASP A 26 18.31 -10.60 -24.30
N GLY A 27 17.38 -10.64 -23.34
CA GLY A 27 16.76 -9.45 -22.73
C GLY A 27 15.77 -8.65 -23.59
N TYR A 28 15.42 -9.09 -24.79
CA TYR A 28 14.41 -8.46 -25.65
C TYR A 28 13.86 -9.40 -26.74
N PHE A 29 12.81 -8.96 -27.41
CA PHE A 29 12.22 -9.55 -28.61
C PHE A 29 12.37 -8.59 -29.79
N GLU A 30 12.73 -9.12 -30.95
CA GLU A 30 12.56 -8.41 -32.22
C GLU A 30 11.19 -8.80 -32.79
N CYS A 31 10.38 -7.79 -33.12
CA CYS A 31 9.01 -7.94 -33.57
C CYS A 31 8.82 -7.31 -34.96
N GLY A 32 8.51 -8.14 -35.96
CA GLY A 32 8.44 -7.69 -37.34
C GLY A 32 9.76 -7.06 -37.83
N SER A 33 9.69 -6.02 -38.65
CA SER A 33 10.88 -5.38 -39.24
C SER A 33 11.39 -4.12 -38.51
N LYS A 34 10.62 -3.57 -37.55
CA LYS A 34 10.89 -2.23 -36.99
C LYS A 34 10.69 -2.08 -35.48
N ASP A 35 10.07 -3.06 -34.82
CA ASP A 35 9.74 -2.99 -33.40
C ASP A 35 10.64 -3.90 -32.56
N ILE A 36 11.04 -3.41 -31.39
CA ILE A 36 11.70 -4.20 -30.36
C ILE A 36 10.90 -4.11 -29.08
N VAL A 37 10.73 -5.23 -28.39
CA VAL A 37 10.12 -5.27 -27.05
C VAL A 37 11.15 -5.72 -26.04
N THR A 38 11.48 -4.84 -25.09
CA THR A 38 12.30 -5.17 -23.93
C THR A 38 11.49 -4.94 -22.65
N TRP A 39 12.11 -5.22 -21.51
CA TRP A 39 11.47 -5.11 -20.22
C TRP A 39 12.47 -4.73 -19.14
N CYS A 40 11.92 -4.21 -18.06
CA CYS A 40 12.55 -4.17 -16.77
C CYS A 40 12.35 -5.53 -16.05
N VAL A 41 12.97 -5.68 -14.88
CA VAL A 41 12.81 -6.88 -14.03
C VAL A 41 12.51 -6.42 -12.61
N GLY A 42 11.36 -5.75 -12.48
CA GLY A 42 11.15 -4.77 -11.41
C GLY A 42 12.02 -3.54 -11.64
N HIS A 43 12.30 -2.77 -10.60
CA HIS A 43 13.21 -1.63 -10.70
C HIS A 43 14.60 -2.06 -11.20
N LEU A 44 15.13 -1.33 -12.19
CA LEU A 44 16.50 -1.48 -12.67
C LEU A 44 17.47 -0.51 -11.98
N LEU A 45 16.91 0.54 -11.38
CA LEU A 45 17.59 1.61 -10.67
C LEU A 45 17.03 1.69 -9.25
N GLU A 46 17.83 2.17 -8.32
CA GLU A 46 17.38 2.54 -6.99
C GLU A 46 17.89 3.93 -6.62
N LEU A 47 17.18 4.63 -5.76
CA LEU A 47 17.69 5.87 -5.18
C LEU A 47 18.98 5.55 -4.41
N ALA A 48 20.02 6.30 -4.69
CA ALA A 48 21.35 6.03 -4.18
C ALA A 48 21.39 6.15 -2.64
N PRO A 49 22.16 5.29 -1.96
CA PRO A 49 22.32 5.36 -0.52
C PRO A 49 23.13 6.61 -0.12
N PRO A 50 23.10 7.02 1.17
CA PRO A 50 23.74 8.25 1.62
C PRO A 50 25.22 8.38 1.24
N GLU A 51 25.99 7.30 1.31
CA GLU A 51 27.41 7.27 0.97
C GLU A 51 27.74 7.64 -0.49
N VAL A 52 26.77 7.56 -1.41
CA VAL A 52 26.92 8.03 -2.80
C VAL A 52 26.70 9.54 -2.91
N HIS A 53 26.00 10.14 -1.96
CA HIS A 53 25.88 11.60 -1.84
C HIS A 53 27.11 12.19 -1.15
N ASN A 54 27.54 11.57 -0.04
CA ASN A 54 28.76 11.91 0.67
C ASN A 54 29.38 10.64 1.28
N PRO A 55 30.60 10.22 0.89
CA PRO A 55 31.26 9.03 1.43
C PRO A 55 31.34 8.97 2.97
N ASP A 56 31.42 10.13 3.64
CA ASP A 56 31.47 10.21 5.11
C ASP A 56 30.21 9.66 5.78
N TYR A 57 29.07 9.69 5.07
CA TYR A 57 27.81 9.13 5.56
C TYR A 57 27.83 7.60 5.76
N LYS A 58 28.91 6.91 5.37
CA LYS A 58 29.14 5.52 5.78
C LYS A 58 29.27 5.39 7.30
N ASN A 59 29.85 6.39 7.96
CA ASN A 59 29.92 6.48 9.42
C ASN A 59 28.69 7.21 9.94
N TRP A 60 27.94 6.58 10.84
CA TRP A 60 26.70 7.18 11.37
C TRP A 60 27.04 8.07 12.56
N VAL A 61 26.90 9.39 12.39
CA VAL A 61 27.10 10.37 13.46
C VAL A 61 25.91 11.33 13.53
N GLN A 62 25.62 11.85 14.73
CA GLN A 62 24.47 12.72 14.96
C GLN A 62 24.60 14.07 14.21
N ALA A 63 25.83 14.56 14.05
CA ALA A 63 26.12 15.84 13.40
C ALA A 63 25.74 15.88 11.91
N ASP A 64 25.62 14.72 11.26
CA ASP A 64 25.22 14.62 9.85
C ASP A 64 23.71 14.67 9.64
N LEU A 65 22.91 14.58 10.72
CA LEU A 65 21.46 14.49 10.63
C LEU A 65 20.79 15.88 10.69
N PRO A 66 19.84 16.20 9.80
CA PRO A 66 19.38 15.35 8.69
C PRO A 66 20.35 15.34 7.51
N LEU A 67 20.52 14.17 6.89
CA LEU A 67 21.36 13.92 5.72
C LEU A 67 20.93 14.79 4.54
N LYS A 68 21.91 15.37 3.84
CA LYS A 68 21.70 16.16 2.63
C LYS A 68 21.70 15.25 1.40
N LEU A 69 20.55 14.62 1.13
CA LEU A 69 20.38 13.65 0.02
C LEU A 69 19.78 14.25 -1.26
N ARG A 70 19.73 15.58 -1.37
CA ARG A 70 19.24 16.28 -2.57
C ARG A 70 20.40 16.95 -3.33
N PRO A 71 20.37 16.96 -4.68
CA PRO A 71 19.37 16.33 -5.56
C PRO A 71 19.42 14.79 -5.49
N ALA A 72 18.28 14.15 -5.78
CA ALA A 72 18.19 12.68 -5.78
C ALA A 72 19.16 12.10 -6.82
N LYS A 73 19.89 11.06 -6.44
CA LYS A 73 20.76 10.30 -7.33
C LYS A 73 20.19 8.90 -7.49
N TYR A 74 20.37 8.32 -8.66
CA TYR A 74 20.04 6.93 -8.94
C TYR A 74 21.30 6.12 -9.17
N GLN A 75 21.29 4.86 -8.75
CA GLN A 75 22.32 3.90 -9.07
C GLN A 75 21.71 2.61 -9.64
N PRO A 76 22.41 1.89 -10.53
CA PRO A 76 22.01 0.56 -10.99
C PRO A 76 21.87 -0.43 -9.84
N ILE A 77 20.81 -1.24 -9.87
CA ILE A 77 20.70 -2.39 -8.98
C ILE A 77 21.62 -3.51 -9.50
N ALA A 78 22.53 -3.98 -8.66
CA ALA A 78 23.59 -4.92 -9.08
C ALA A 78 23.04 -6.20 -9.76
N ARG A 79 21.94 -6.76 -9.25
CA ARG A 79 21.33 -8.00 -9.78
C ARG A 79 20.66 -7.83 -11.15
N THR A 80 20.39 -6.59 -11.58
CA THR A 80 19.66 -6.29 -12.83
C THR A 80 20.55 -5.56 -13.84
N LYS A 81 21.86 -5.49 -13.58
CA LYS A 81 22.82 -4.70 -14.36
C LYS A 81 22.87 -5.10 -15.83
N ASP A 82 22.82 -6.40 -16.11
CA ASP A 82 22.87 -6.91 -17.49
C ASP A 82 21.64 -6.46 -18.29
N GLN A 83 20.45 -6.61 -17.71
CA GLN A 83 19.21 -6.12 -18.32
C GLN A 83 19.23 -4.60 -18.49
N LEU A 84 19.72 -3.85 -17.50
CA LEU A 84 19.86 -2.39 -17.61
C LEU A 84 20.77 -1.99 -18.77
N SER A 85 21.87 -2.71 -19.00
CA SER A 85 22.78 -2.48 -20.12
C SER A 85 22.09 -2.72 -21.47
N ILE A 86 21.25 -3.75 -21.57
CA ILE A 86 20.47 -4.05 -22.78
C ILE A 86 19.47 -2.92 -23.05
N VAL A 87 18.73 -2.51 -22.01
CA VAL A 87 17.76 -1.41 -22.11
C VAL A 87 18.43 -0.10 -22.51
N GLN A 88 19.60 0.21 -21.94
CA GLN A 88 20.41 1.38 -22.32
C GLN A 88 20.76 1.39 -23.82
N GLN A 89 21.27 0.26 -24.33
CA GLN A 89 21.62 0.12 -25.74
C GLN A 89 20.41 0.24 -26.68
N LEU A 90 19.24 -0.21 -26.23
CA LEU A 90 18.00 -0.10 -26.98
C LEU A 90 17.46 1.33 -27.00
N ILE A 91 17.47 2.01 -25.85
CA ILE A 91 17.11 3.44 -25.74
C ILE A 91 17.98 4.27 -26.68
N GLY A 92 19.30 4.06 -26.67
CA GLY A 92 20.22 4.83 -27.52
C GLY A 92 20.05 4.63 -29.03
N ARG A 93 19.32 3.59 -29.47
CA ARG A 93 19.02 3.29 -30.88
C ARG A 93 17.55 3.55 -31.25
N ALA A 94 16.71 3.91 -30.28
CA ALA A 94 15.28 4.09 -30.49
C ALA A 94 15.01 5.40 -31.24
N SER A 95 14.15 5.34 -32.27
CA SER A 95 13.57 6.54 -32.88
C SER A 95 12.27 6.98 -32.19
N GLU A 96 11.65 6.06 -31.46
CA GLU A 96 10.45 6.27 -30.63
C GLU A 96 10.45 5.20 -29.54
N ILE A 97 10.00 5.58 -28.33
CA ILE A 97 9.84 4.67 -27.21
C ILE A 97 8.35 4.53 -26.88
N VAL A 98 7.92 3.32 -26.55
CA VAL A 98 6.61 3.05 -25.97
C VAL A 98 6.78 2.54 -24.54
N HIS A 99 6.42 3.39 -23.59
CA HIS A 99 6.34 3.07 -22.17
C HIS A 99 5.16 2.12 -21.92
N ALA A 100 5.49 0.90 -21.53
CA ALA A 100 4.55 -0.18 -21.27
C ALA A 100 4.66 -0.69 -19.81
N GLY A 101 5.00 0.17 -18.86
CA GLY A 101 4.87 -0.15 -17.43
C GLY A 101 3.41 -0.39 -17.05
N ASP A 102 3.18 -1.03 -15.90
CA ASP A 102 1.82 -1.29 -15.44
C ASP A 102 1.03 0.04 -15.27
N PRO A 103 -0.30 0.03 -15.45
CA PRO A 103 -1.14 1.23 -15.49
C PRO A 103 -1.45 1.80 -14.10
N ASP A 104 -0.41 1.94 -13.28
CA ASP A 104 -0.42 2.56 -11.95
C ASP A 104 0.77 3.53 -11.78
N ASP A 105 0.93 4.08 -10.57
CA ASP A 105 1.98 5.06 -10.29
C ASP A 105 3.39 4.45 -10.20
N GLU A 106 3.54 3.23 -9.70
CA GLU A 106 4.82 2.52 -9.68
C GLU A 106 5.28 2.15 -11.09
N GLY A 107 4.39 1.57 -11.90
CA GLY A 107 4.66 1.20 -13.28
C GLY A 107 5.03 2.42 -14.12
N GLN A 108 4.41 3.58 -13.87
CA GLN A 108 4.83 4.84 -14.49
C GLN A 108 6.26 5.22 -14.11
N LEU A 109 6.59 5.23 -12.81
CA LEU A 109 7.91 5.58 -12.29
C LEU A 109 9.01 4.67 -12.84
N LEU A 110 8.77 3.36 -12.85
CA LEU A 110 9.75 2.33 -13.11
C LEU A 110 10.41 2.45 -14.50
N VAL A 111 9.65 2.83 -15.53
CA VAL A 111 10.21 3.05 -16.87
C VAL A 111 10.71 4.50 -17.01
N ASP A 112 9.98 5.48 -16.50
CA ASP A 112 10.39 6.90 -16.61
C ASP A 112 11.73 7.17 -15.92
N GLU A 113 12.02 6.55 -14.77
CA GLU A 113 13.30 6.72 -14.09
C GLU A 113 14.47 6.20 -14.93
N VAL A 114 14.26 5.12 -15.69
CA VAL A 114 15.27 4.57 -16.62
C VAL A 114 15.49 5.52 -17.80
N LEU A 115 14.41 6.06 -18.36
CA LEU A 115 14.48 7.04 -19.46
C LEU A 115 15.18 8.33 -19.03
N VAL A 116 14.86 8.83 -17.83
CA VAL A 116 15.49 10.02 -17.25
C VAL A 116 16.96 9.77 -16.93
N HIS A 117 17.29 8.61 -16.34
CA HIS A 117 18.66 8.24 -15.99
C HIS A 117 19.59 8.20 -17.19
N PHE A 118 19.11 7.72 -18.35
CA PHE A 118 19.88 7.69 -19.59
C PHE A 118 19.71 8.94 -20.47
N GLY A 119 18.99 9.97 -20.00
CA GLY A 119 18.80 11.22 -20.74
C GLY A 119 18.13 11.00 -22.09
N ASN A 120 17.10 10.15 -22.15
CA ASN A 120 16.37 9.88 -23.39
C ASN A 120 15.84 11.17 -24.03
N THR A 121 16.04 11.31 -25.34
CA THR A 121 15.54 12.43 -26.15
C THR A 121 14.54 11.99 -27.22
N ALA A 122 14.38 10.68 -27.44
CA ALA A 122 13.40 10.15 -28.38
C ALA A 122 11.96 10.40 -27.84
N PRO A 123 10.98 10.62 -28.73
CA PRO A 123 9.58 10.77 -28.32
C PRO A 123 9.09 9.52 -27.60
N VAL A 124 8.31 9.72 -26.54
CA VAL A 124 7.79 8.64 -25.69
C VAL A 124 6.26 8.61 -25.76
N LYS A 125 5.73 7.46 -26.17
CA LYS A 125 4.30 7.14 -26.08
C LYS A 125 4.04 6.24 -24.89
N ARG A 126 2.81 6.23 -24.41
CA ARG A 126 2.33 5.39 -23.32
C ARG A 126 1.28 4.41 -23.84
N ILE A 127 1.45 3.13 -23.54
CA ILE A 127 0.45 2.08 -23.78
C ILE A 127 -0.07 1.54 -22.46
N LEU A 128 -1.39 1.54 -22.26
CA LEU A 128 -2.01 1.02 -21.04
C LEU A 128 -2.54 -0.39 -21.28
N ILE A 129 -1.98 -1.38 -20.59
CA ILE A 129 -2.38 -2.78 -20.70
C ILE A 129 -2.83 -3.26 -19.32
N ASN A 130 -4.14 -3.51 -19.18
CA ASN A 130 -4.77 -4.06 -17.96
C ASN A 130 -5.03 -5.57 -18.05
N ASP A 131 -4.93 -6.15 -19.26
CA ASP A 131 -5.29 -7.53 -19.55
C ASP A 131 -4.10 -8.19 -20.26
N MET A 132 -3.62 -9.29 -19.68
CA MET A 132 -2.46 -10.07 -20.17
C MET A 132 -2.82 -10.95 -21.37
N ASN A 133 -3.75 -10.50 -22.21
CA ASN A 133 -4.17 -11.16 -23.44
C ASN A 133 -3.62 -10.41 -24.67
N ALA A 134 -3.02 -11.14 -25.61
CA ALA A 134 -2.45 -10.56 -26.83
C ALA A 134 -3.48 -9.77 -27.68
N ASN A 135 -4.76 -10.13 -27.66
CA ASN A 135 -5.81 -9.38 -28.35
C ASN A 135 -6.13 -8.05 -27.66
N ALA A 136 -6.09 -8.01 -26.33
CA ALA A 136 -6.27 -6.77 -25.57
C ALA A 136 -5.07 -5.83 -25.78
N ALA A 137 -3.84 -6.37 -25.72
CA ALA A 137 -2.64 -5.62 -26.05
C ALA A 137 -2.65 -5.11 -27.50
N ARG A 138 -3.16 -5.89 -28.47
CA ARG A 138 -3.31 -5.45 -29.86
C ARG A 138 -4.26 -4.26 -30.00
N LYS A 139 -5.39 -4.27 -29.30
CA LYS A 139 -6.30 -3.10 -29.25
C LYS A 139 -5.65 -1.88 -28.58
N ALA A 140 -4.84 -2.11 -27.54
CA ALA A 140 -4.15 -1.02 -26.85
C ALA A 140 -3.09 -0.33 -27.74
N LEU A 141 -2.51 -1.04 -28.72
CA LEU A 141 -1.60 -0.45 -29.70
C LEU A 141 -2.26 0.62 -30.58
N ASP A 142 -3.57 0.56 -30.78
CA ASP A 142 -4.34 1.55 -31.54
C ASP A 142 -4.66 2.82 -30.72
N SER A 143 -4.36 2.81 -29.42
CA SER A 143 -4.72 3.87 -28.45
C SER A 143 -3.50 4.40 -27.68
N LEU A 144 -2.35 4.50 -28.36
CA LEU A 144 -1.14 5.09 -27.77
C LEU A 144 -1.37 6.56 -27.41
N ARG A 145 -0.97 6.93 -26.20
CA ARG A 145 -1.07 8.30 -25.67
C ARG A 145 0.29 8.94 -25.56
N ASP A 146 0.35 10.26 -25.43
CA ASP A 146 1.62 10.92 -25.17
C ASP A 146 2.04 10.68 -23.71
N ASN A 147 3.29 10.28 -23.47
CA ASN A 147 3.73 9.98 -22.10
C ASN A 147 3.73 11.24 -21.21
N THR A 148 3.79 12.44 -21.80
CA THR A 148 3.68 13.70 -21.06
C THR A 148 2.35 13.87 -20.32
N GLU A 149 1.27 13.21 -20.79
CA GLU A 149 -0.03 13.18 -20.11
C GLU A 149 0.05 12.50 -18.73
N PHE A 150 1.07 11.66 -18.50
CA PHE A 150 1.28 10.88 -17.28
C PHE A 150 2.38 11.47 -16.39
N TYR A 151 2.91 12.65 -16.72
CA TYR A 151 3.98 13.29 -15.94
C TYR A 151 3.59 13.51 -14.47
N GLY A 152 2.33 13.87 -14.19
CA GLY A 152 1.84 14.01 -12.82
C GLY A 152 1.88 12.70 -12.02
N LEU A 153 1.64 11.57 -12.68
CA LEU A 153 1.68 10.23 -12.09
C LEU A 153 3.13 9.83 -11.75
N PHE A 154 4.06 10.08 -12.68
CA PHE A 154 5.50 9.96 -12.45
C PHE A 154 5.96 10.81 -11.25
N GLN A 155 5.61 12.10 -11.23
CA GLN A 155 5.98 13.01 -10.13
C GLN A 155 5.43 12.55 -8.78
N LYS A 156 4.19 12.03 -8.74
CA LYS A 156 3.58 11.46 -7.54
C LYS A 156 4.40 10.29 -7.00
N ALA A 157 4.73 9.31 -7.84
CA ALA A 157 5.49 8.13 -7.42
C ALA A 157 6.94 8.47 -7.06
N LEU A 158 7.56 9.41 -7.78
CA LEU A 158 8.90 9.92 -7.48
C LEU A 158 8.94 10.64 -6.12
N ALA A 159 7.98 11.53 -5.85
CA ALA A 159 7.83 12.19 -4.56
C ALA A 159 7.59 11.17 -3.43
N ARG A 160 6.76 10.15 -3.71
CA ARG A 160 6.70 8.82 -3.08
C ARG A 160 8.04 8.35 -2.52
N SER A 161 8.86 7.90 -3.47
CA SER A 161 10.15 7.25 -3.26
C SER A 161 11.14 8.15 -2.53
N ILE A 162 11.29 9.41 -2.96
CA ILE A 162 12.20 10.38 -2.33
C ILE A 162 11.76 10.68 -0.89
N GLY A 163 10.47 10.86 -0.64
CA GLY A 163 9.93 11.13 0.70
C GLY A 163 10.20 9.98 1.66
N ASP A 164 9.96 8.75 1.22
CA ASP A 164 10.23 7.55 2.00
C ASP A 164 11.72 7.34 2.26
N GLN A 165 12.58 7.63 1.29
CA GLN A 165 14.04 7.57 1.44
C GLN A 165 14.54 8.59 2.48
N LEU A 166 14.11 9.86 2.34
CA LEU A 166 14.52 10.93 3.25
C LEU A 166 14.06 10.65 4.68
N TYR A 167 12.80 10.26 4.87
CA TYR A 167 12.29 9.94 6.19
C TYR A 167 12.97 8.70 6.77
N GLY A 168 13.06 7.64 5.98
CA GLY A 168 13.59 6.35 6.38
C GLY A 168 15.04 6.42 6.85
N PHE A 169 15.94 6.99 6.05
CA PHE A 169 17.36 7.08 6.44
C PHE A 169 17.57 7.98 7.64
N ASN A 170 16.96 9.17 7.67
CA ASN A 170 17.17 10.11 8.76
C ASN A 170 16.63 9.59 10.08
N MET A 171 15.38 9.11 10.11
CA MET A 171 14.76 8.64 11.35
C MET A 171 15.39 7.33 11.83
N THR A 172 15.70 6.39 10.93
CA THR A 172 16.38 5.15 11.31
C THR A 172 17.75 5.42 11.91
N ARG A 173 18.55 6.31 11.30
CA ARG A 173 19.86 6.68 11.84
C ARG A 173 19.74 7.40 13.18
N ALA A 174 18.83 8.38 13.31
CA ALA A 174 18.60 9.10 14.56
C ALA A 174 18.21 8.17 15.70
N CYS A 175 17.19 7.31 15.49
CA CYS A 175 16.73 6.38 16.51
C CYS A 175 17.80 5.33 16.84
N THR A 176 18.50 4.80 15.84
CA THR A 176 19.58 3.82 16.07
C THR A 176 20.73 4.44 16.87
N LEU A 177 21.14 5.67 16.58
CA LEU A 177 22.18 6.37 17.37
C LEU A 177 21.74 6.61 18.82
N ALA A 178 20.50 7.07 19.02
CA ALA A 178 19.93 7.23 20.35
C ALA A 178 19.83 5.90 21.13
N GLY A 179 19.51 4.80 20.43
CA GLY A 179 19.50 3.45 20.99
C GLY A 179 20.90 2.97 21.37
N ARG A 180 21.89 3.17 20.50
CA ARG A 180 23.30 2.81 20.75
C ARG A 180 23.87 3.50 21.98
N ALA A 181 23.54 4.78 22.18
CA ALA A 181 23.91 5.53 23.39
C ALA A 181 23.34 4.91 24.69
N LYS A 182 22.28 4.10 24.58
CA LYS A 182 21.64 3.36 25.68
C LYS A 182 22.02 1.86 25.69
N GLY A 183 23.03 1.45 24.92
CA GLY A 183 23.49 0.06 24.85
C GLY A 183 22.72 -0.85 23.87
N VAL A 184 21.78 -0.32 23.09
CA VAL A 184 21.08 -1.11 22.05
C VAL A 184 22.02 -1.36 20.88
N LYS A 185 22.26 -2.63 20.55
CA LYS A 185 23.17 -3.03 19.46
C LYS A 185 22.48 -3.16 18.09
N SER A 186 21.15 -3.32 18.07
CA SER A 186 20.37 -3.49 16.84
C SER A 186 20.08 -2.16 16.15
N VAL A 187 19.73 -2.26 14.86
CA VAL A 187 19.16 -1.13 14.11
C VAL A 187 17.72 -0.92 14.57
N LEU A 188 17.36 0.33 14.86
CA LEU A 188 16.00 0.74 15.16
C LEU A 188 15.41 1.36 13.89
N SER A 189 14.81 0.52 13.04
CA SER A 189 14.22 0.96 11.78
C SER A 189 13.00 1.85 12.04
N VAL A 190 12.96 2.98 11.36
CA VAL A 190 11.84 3.92 11.40
C VAL A 190 11.45 4.26 9.98
N GLY A 191 10.16 4.13 9.67
CA GLY A 191 9.63 4.39 8.35
C GLY A 191 8.17 4.81 8.41
N ARG A 192 7.75 5.63 7.44
CA ARG A 192 6.42 6.25 7.39
C ARG A 192 5.28 5.21 7.41
N VAL A 193 5.52 3.99 6.93
CA VAL A 193 4.54 2.89 6.93
C VAL A 193 4.77 1.91 8.08
N GLN A 194 5.98 1.38 8.24
CA GLN A 194 6.28 0.36 9.25
C GLN A 194 6.05 0.85 10.69
N THR A 195 6.36 2.12 10.98
CA THR A 195 6.30 2.67 12.34
C THR A 195 4.86 2.90 12.81
N PRO A 196 3.95 3.49 12.00
CA PRO A 196 2.54 3.53 12.38
C PRO A 196 1.90 2.15 12.55
N ILE A 197 2.25 1.16 11.72
CA ILE A 197 1.75 -0.22 11.89
C ILE A 197 2.18 -0.79 13.24
N LEU A 198 3.46 -0.64 13.60
CA LEU A 198 3.93 -1.02 14.94
C LEU A 198 3.18 -0.28 16.04
N GLY A 199 2.93 1.02 15.86
CA GLY A 199 2.15 1.84 16.79
C GLY A 199 0.73 1.31 17.02
N LEU A 200 0.02 0.88 15.97
CA LEU A 200 -1.32 0.28 16.10
C LEU A 200 -1.29 -1.00 16.96
N ILE A 201 -0.30 -1.86 16.73
CA ILE A 201 -0.13 -3.11 17.49
C ILE A 201 0.18 -2.81 18.95
N VAL A 202 1.15 -1.92 19.21
CA VAL A 202 1.55 -1.52 20.57
C VAL A 202 0.38 -0.89 21.31
N ASN A 203 -0.36 0.02 20.68
CA ASN A 203 -1.53 0.67 21.29
C ASN A 203 -2.61 -0.35 21.66
N ARG A 204 -2.90 -1.32 20.78
CA ARG A 204 -3.85 -2.39 21.08
C ARG A 204 -3.36 -3.28 22.22
N TYR A 205 -2.08 -3.64 22.23
CA TYR A 205 -1.49 -4.43 23.30
C TYR A 205 -1.59 -3.71 24.65
N LEU A 206 -1.25 -2.42 24.70
CA LEU A 206 -1.34 -1.62 25.92
C LEU A 206 -2.79 -1.49 26.41
N ALA A 207 -3.74 -1.21 25.50
CA ALA A 207 -5.16 -1.14 25.84
C ALA A 207 -5.70 -2.46 26.39
N ASN A 208 -5.24 -3.61 25.87
CA ASN A 208 -5.59 -4.92 26.40
C ASN A 208 -4.92 -5.18 27.76
N ARG A 209 -3.65 -4.84 27.90
CA ARG A 209 -2.90 -5.01 29.16
C ARG A 209 -3.44 -4.15 30.30
N SER A 210 -3.96 -2.96 29.99
CA SER A 210 -4.61 -2.07 30.97
C SER A 210 -6.10 -2.34 31.11
N HIS A 211 -6.66 -3.34 30.42
CA HIS A 211 -8.07 -3.67 30.54
C HIS A 211 -8.34 -4.30 31.90
N ALA A 212 -9.20 -3.66 32.69
CA ALA A 212 -9.76 -4.24 33.90
C ALA A 212 -11.14 -4.81 33.57
N SER A 213 -11.32 -6.12 33.76
CA SER A 213 -12.63 -6.75 33.64
C SER A 213 -13.54 -6.25 34.75
N ALA A 214 -14.79 -5.95 34.40
CA ALA A 214 -15.83 -5.60 35.35
C ALA A 214 -17.07 -6.47 35.08
N PHE A 215 -17.73 -6.89 36.15
CA PHE A 215 -19.02 -7.56 36.06
C PHE A 215 -20.10 -6.55 35.74
N TYR A 216 -21.07 -6.98 34.94
CA TYR A 216 -22.31 -6.26 34.74
C TYR A 216 -23.44 -7.27 34.62
N TYR A 217 -24.64 -6.83 34.94
CA TYR A 217 -25.82 -7.65 35.00
C TYR A 217 -26.79 -7.22 33.90
N THR A 218 -27.53 -8.20 33.38
CA THR A 218 -28.63 -7.95 32.45
C THR A 218 -29.85 -8.68 32.96
N VAL A 219 -31.00 -8.03 32.89
CA VAL A 219 -32.28 -8.65 33.23
C VAL A 219 -33.02 -8.93 31.94
N ALA A 220 -33.43 -10.18 31.77
CA ALA A 220 -34.23 -10.62 30.64
C ALA A 220 -35.45 -11.40 31.13
N ALA A 221 -36.57 -11.24 30.44
CA ALA A 221 -37.83 -11.91 30.73
C ALA A 221 -38.23 -12.82 29.56
N SER A 222 -38.69 -14.02 29.88
CA SER A 222 -39.39 -14.89 28.91
C SER A 222 -40.89 -14.61 29.04
N LEU A 223 -41.48 -14.01 28.01
CA LEU A 223 -42.87 -13.56 28.02
C LEU A 223 -43.74 -14.56 27.25
N ALA A 224 -44.82 -15.06 27.85
CA ALA A 224 -45.77 -15.92 27.15
C ALA A 224 -46.71 -15.06 26.30
N VAL A 225 -46.65 -15.20 24.98
CA VAL A 225 -47.53 -14.49 24.03
C VAL A 225 -48.13 -15.52 23.08
N GLY A 226 -49.43 -15.82 23.29
CA GLY A 226 -50.10 -16.93 22.60
C GLY A 226 -49.40 -18.27 22.87
N GLY A 227 -48.99 -18.97 21.81
CA GLY A 227 -48.20 -20.21 21.90
C GLY A 227 -46.68 -20.01 21.92
N SER A 228 -46.18 -18.77 21.92
CA SER A 228 -44.76 -18.44 21.82
C SER A 228 -44.18 -17.88 23.12
N ARG A 229 -42.86 -17.93 23.28
CA ARG A 229 -42.13 -17.40 24.45
C ARG A 229 -40.92 -16.53 24.06
N PRO A 230 -41.12 -15.34 23.46
CA PRO A 230 -40.02 -14.41 23.17
C PRO A 230 -39.23 -14.02 24.42
N GLN A 231 -37.95 -13.68 24.22
CA GLN A 231 -37.13 -13.02 25.23
C GLN A 231 -37.18 -11.51 25.07
N ALA A 232 -37.51 -10.80 26.15
CA ALA A 232 -37.39 -9.36 26.26
C ALA A 232 -36.22 -9.01 27.17
N ARG A 233 -35.47 -7.96 26.84
CA ARG A 233 -34.43 -7.40 27.72
C ARG A 233 -35.01 -6.17 28.43
N LEU A 234 -34.63 -6.00 29.69
CA LEU A 234 -34.97 -4.81 30.45
C LEU A 234 -34.42 -3.56 29.76
N VAL A 235 -35.30 -2.57 29.57
CA VAL A 235 -34.87 -1.19 29.30
C VAL A 235 -34.47 -0.59 30.64
N VAL A 236 -33.18 -0.28 30.79
CA VAL A 236 -32.62 0.16 32.07
C VAL A 236 -33.14 1.56 32.43
N ALA A 237 -33.64 1.73 33.65
CA ALA A 237 -34.14 3.01 34.13
C ALA A 237 -33.01 4.04 34.29
N ALA A 238 -33.32 5.34 34.17
CA ALA A 238 -32.34 6.41 34.21
C ALA A 238 -31.64 6.57 35.58
N ASP A 239 -32.28 6.12 36.66
CA ASP A 239 -31.79 6.13 38.04
C ASP A 239 -31.16 4.80 38.47
N ALA A 240 -31.04 3.84 37.55
CA ALA A 240 -30.42 2.55 37.84
C ALA A 240 -28.90 2.70 38.12
N PRO A 241 -28.32 1.83 38.97
CA PRO A 241 -26.87 1.78 39.18
C PRO A 241 -26.19 1.19 37.94
N ILE A 242 -25.75 2.07 37.03
CA ILE A 242 -25.16 1.72 35.74
C ILE A 242 -23.73 2.23 35.58
N ASP A 243 -23.00 1.61 34.65
CA ASP A 243 -21.75 2.15 34.14
C ASP A 243 -21.94 3.14 32.97
N ASP A 244 -20.83 3.65 32.44
CA ASP A 244 -20.75 4.56 31.30
C ASP A 244 -21.29 3.97 29.98
N LYS A 245 -21.62 2.67 29.96
CA LYS A 245 -22.19 1.95 28.82
C LYS A 245 -23.65 1.55 29.06
N ASN A 246 -24.30 2.14 30.07
CA ASN A 246 -25.68 1.84 30.47
C ASN A 246 -25.90 0.37 30.86
N ARG A 247 -24.88 -0.28 31.44
CA ARG A 247 -24.98 -1.66 31.94
C ARG A 247 -25.14 -1.63 33.46
N ILE A 248 -26.04 -2.45 34.00
CA ILE A 248 -26.29 -2.52 35.45
C ILE A 248 -25.04 -3.09 36.13
N ILE A 249 -24.51 -2.40 37.13
CA ILE A 249 -23.31 -2.81 37.88
C ILE A 249 -23.61 -3.36 39.28
N ASP A 250 -24.86 -3.31 39.71
CA ASP A 250 -25.32 -3.82 41.01
C ASP A 250 -26.21 -5.07 40.83
N GLU A 251 -25.76 -6.19 41.37
CA GLU A 251 -26.48 -7.46 41.35
C GLU A 251 -27.79 -7.42 42.13
N ALA A 252 -27.80 -6.71 43.27
CA ALA A 252 -28.98 -6.63 44.13
C ALA A 252 -30.10 -5.87 43.42
N TYR A 253 -29.75 -4.78 42.73
CA TYR A 253 -30.69 -4.04 41.89
C TYR A 253 -31.26 -4.94 40.77
N ALA A 254 -30.39 -5.65 40.02
CA ALA A 254 -30.83 -6.54 38.95
C ALA A 254 -31.77 -7.65 39.46
N THR A 255 -31.46 -8.23 40.61
CA THR A 255 -32.26 -9.28 41.26
C THR A 255 -33.60 -8.73 41.74
N GLN A 256 -33.61 -7.54 42.37
CA GLN A 256 -34.82 -6.88 42.83
C GLN A 256 -35.80 -6.60 41.68
N VAL A 257 -35.29 -6.10 40.54
CA VAL A 257 -36.12 -5.88 39.35
C VAL A 257 -36.66 -7.21 38.82
N ALA A 258 -35.81 -8.24 38.71
CA ALA A 258 -36.24 -9.56 38.23
C ALA A 258 -37.34 -10.17 39.11
N ASP A 259 -37.22 -10.07 40.43
CA ASP A 259 -38.21 -10.59 41.38
C ASP A 259 -39.49 -9.77 41.39
N ALA A 260 -39.41 -8.44 41.28
CA ALA A 260 -40.58 -7.56 41.19
C ALA A 260 -41.43 -7.86 39.94
N CYS A 261 -40.78 -8.22 38.82
CA CYS A 261 -41.44 -8.59 37.57
C CYS A 261 -41.85 -10.07 37.48
N ARG A 262 -41.37 -10.94 38.38
CA ARG A 262 -41.58 -12.38 38.28
C ARG A 262 -43.06 -12.74 38.35
N MET A 263 -43.53 -13.50 37.36
CA MET A 263 -44.93 -13.95 37.22
C MET A 263 -45.96 -12.80 37.23
N LYS A 264 -45.52 -11.58 36.91
CA LYS A 264 -46.43 -10.44 36.71
C LYS A 264 -46.95 -10.41 35.26
N PRO A 265 -48.17 -9.88 35.04
CA PRO A 265 -48.61 -9.57 33.70
C PRO A 265 -47.71 -8.52 33.06
N ALA A 266 -47.56 -8.57 31.73
CA ALA A 266 -46.84 -7.60 30.96
C ALA A 266 -47.77 -7.05 29.87
N ASP A 267 -47.90 -5.72 29.81
CA ASP A 267 -48.70 -5.04 28.80
C ASP A 267 -47.81 -4.52 27.68
N VAL A 268 -48.27 -4.68 26.43
CA VAL A 268 -47.59 -4.11 25.26
C VAL A 268 -47.95 -2.62 25.20
N ILE A 269 -46.97 -1.76 25.48
CA ILE A 269 -47.13 -0.30 25.43
C ILE A 269 -47.01 0.20 23.98
N GLU A 270 -46.19 -0.45 23.16
CA GLU A 270 -45.94 -0.07 21.79
C GLU A 270 -45.55 -1.30 20.95
N ALA A 271 -46.07 -1.38 19.72
CA ALA A 271 -45.68 -2.38 18.73
C ALA A 271 -45.52 -1.71 17.36
N ARG A 272 -44.36 -1.88 16.74
CA ARG A 272 -44.06 -1.36 15.40
C ARG A 272 -43.55 -2.48 14.51
N VAL A 273 -43.95 -2.44 13.24
CA VAL A 273 -43.43 -3.31 12.19
C VAL A 273 -42.73 -2.40 11.20
N GLU A 274 -41.40 -2.54 11.10
CA GLU A 274 -40.59 -1.79 10.14
C GLU A 274 -40.11 -2.72 9.04
N GLU A 275 -40.38 -2.37 7.78
CA GLU A 275 -39.80 -3.07 6.64
C GLU A 275 -38.31 -2.74 6.56
N LYS A 276 -37.45 -3.72 6.86
CA LYS A 276 -36.02 -3.58 6.64
C LYS A 276 -35.72 -3.78 5.16
N GLN A 277 -35.35 -2.71 4.47
CA GLN A 277 -34.62 -2.83 3.21
C GLN A 277 -33.15 -3.12 3.53
N THR A 278 -32.69 -4.32 3.16
CA THR A 278 -31.28 -4.66 3.21
C THR A 278 -30.56 -3.86 2.13
N ALA A 279 -29.65 -2.98 2.53
CA ALA A 279 -28.72 -2.31 1.63
C ALA A 279 -27.62 -3.26 1.17
#